data_AF-A0A1Y2G063-F1
#
_entry.id   AF-A0A1Y2G063-F1
#
_cell.length_a   1.000
_cell.length_b   1.000
_cell.length_c   1.000
_cell.angle_alpha   90.00
_cell.angle_beta   90.00
_cell.angle_gamma   90.00
#
_symmetry.space_group_name_H-M   'P 1'
#
loop_
_entity.id
_entity.type
_entity.pdbx_description
1 polymer ?
#
loop_
_entity_poly.entity_id
_entity_poly.type
_entity_poly.pdbx_seq_one_letter_code
_entity_poly.pdbx_strand_id
1 'polypeptide(L)'
;MPSYPVKLVLDDQPTSYDDPFLRYKTTERSVYDAARARPGATLHPSPEPGAPPFDTIMYNTKSEVTETTIANVAFRFHHLGADSPFVTPASSCGLLEGVKRAELLEKGDLIEDVITVEQIKEAAKVSGRVEVDTERRADLLRFTGEQSRRHLLQRCTRSVQGISVH
;
A
#
# COMPACT_ATOMS: atom_id res chain seq x y z
N MET A 1 -5.42 7.07 17.51
CA MET A 1 -6.10 6.32 16.44
C MET A 1 -7.48 5.92 16.94
N PRO A 2 -8.49 5.81 16.06
CA PRO A 2 -9.82 5.34 16.45
C PRO A 2 -9.76 3.92 17.02
N SER A 3 -10.78 3.52 17.78
CA SER A 3 -10.92 2.16 18.31
C SER A 3 -11.49 1.15 17.30
N TYR A 4 -11.57 1.54 16.03
CA TYR A 4 -12.18 0.78 14.95
C TYR A 4 -11.26 0.71 13.73
N PRO A 5 -11.41 -0.33 12.88
CA PRO A 5 -10.72 -0.47 11.60
C PRO A 5 -10.80 0.79 10.73
N VAL A 6 -9.66 1.29 10.23
CA VAL A 6 -9.65 2.36 9.21
C VAL A 6 -9.45 1.78 7.81
N LYS A 7 -9.89 2.52 6.79
CA LYS A 7 -9.74 2.12 5.38
C LYS A 7 -8.43 2.64 4.82
N LEU A 8 -7.63 1.76 4.24
CA LEU A 8 -6.49 2.16 3.42
C LEU A 8 -6.77 1.85 1.95
N VAL A 9 -6.12 2.61 1.09
CA VAL A 9 -6.18 2.45 -0.37
C VAL A 9 -4.76 2.39 -0.92
N LEU A 10 -4.52 1.56 -1.92
CA LEU A 10 -3.24 1.58 -2.64
C LEU A 10 -3.27 2.72 -3.63
N ASP A 11 -2.15 3.44 -3.73
CA ASP A 11 -1.92 4.40 -4.80
C ASP A 11 -2.07 3.73 -6.19
N ASP A 12 -2.42 4.50 -7.21
CA ASP A 12 -2.47 4.02 -8.59
C ASP A 12 -1.21 4.36 -9.39
N GLN A 13 -0.26 5.08 -8.77
CA GLN A 13 1.01 5.48 -9.37
C GLN A 13 2.19 5.13 -8.47
N PRO A 14 3.30 4.60 -9.05
CA PRO A 14 4.52 4.39 -8.30
C PRO A 14 5.16 5.72 -7.90
N THR A 15 5.84 5.72 -6.77
CA THR A 15 6.70 6.81 -6.33
C THR A 15 8.14 6.53 -6.75
N SER A 16 8.79 7.48 -7.41
CA SER A 16 10.24 7.44 -7.57
C SER A 16 10.88 7.98 -6.30
N TYR A 17 11.77 7.17 -5.71
CA TYR A 17 12.58 7.52 -4.55
C TYR A 17 14.01 7.91 -4.95
N ASP A 18 14.19 8.36 -6.20
CA ASP A 18 15.46 8.87 -6.70
C ASP A 18 15.82 10.23 -6.08
N ASP A 19 14.81 10.95 -5.54
CA ASP A 19 15.00 12.18 -4.79
C ASP A 19 15.48 11.88 -3.35
N PRO A 20 16.66 12.37 -2.93
CA PRO A 20 17.15 12.22 -1.56
C PRO A 20 16.21 12.78 -0.48
N PHE A 21 15.34 13.76 -0.79
CA PHE A 21 14.42 14.35 0.18
C PHE A 21 13.37 13.35 0.68
N LEU A 22 13.04 12.32 -0.10
CA LEU A 22 12.12 11.25 0.31
C LEU A 22 12.77 10.26 1.30
N ARG A 23 14.06 10.38 1.58
CA ARG A 23 14.76 9.57 2.60
C ARG A 23 14.78 10.21 3.99
N TYR A 24 14.29 11.45 4.11
CA TYR A 24 14.28 12.17 5.38
C TYR A 24 12.89 12.71 5.70
N LYS A 25 12.60 12.84 6.99
CA LYS A 25 11.39 13.52 7.46
C LYS A 25 11.52 15.02 7.20
N THR A 26 11.06 15.48 6.04
CA THR A 26 11.05 16.89 5.67
C THR A 26 9.64 17.49 5.80
N THR A 27 9.56 18.82 5.73
CA THR A 27 8.27 19.54 5.58
C THR A 27 7.80 19.58 4.13
N GLU A 28 8.62 19.16 3.17
CA GLU A 28 8.25 19.07 1.77
C GLU A 28 7.49 17.75 1.53
N ARG A 29 6.16 17.85 1.47
CA ARG A 29 5.29 16.68 1.39
C ARG A 29 4.47 16.59 0.11
N SER A 30 4.89 17.31 -0.93
CA SER A 30 4.21 17.37 -2.23
C SER A 30 3.91 15.98 -2.81
N VAL A 31 4.88 15.06 -2.73
CA VAL A 31 4.74 13.67 -3.18
C VAL A 31 3.67 12.92 -2.37
N TYR A 32 3.73 13.02 -1.04
CA TYR A 32 2.77 12.39 -0.13
C TYR A 32 1.36 12.97 -0.27
N ASP A 33 1.25 14.29 -0.48
CA ASP A 33 -0.01 14.99 -0.67
C ASP A 33 -0.66 14.60 -2.01
N ALA A 34 0.14 14.50 -3.08
CA ALA A 34 -0.31 14.01 -4.38
C ALA A 34 -0.75 12.53 -4.30
N ALA A 35 0.04 11.68 -3.64
CA ALA A 35 -0.28 10.28 -3.40
C ALA A 35 -1.62 10.12 -2.68
N ARG A 36 -1.87 10.95 -1.67
CA ARG A 36 -3.11 10.95 -0.92
C ARG A 36 -4.31 11.48 -1.72
N ALA A 37 -4.09 12.51 -2.54
CA ALA A 37 -5.15 13.14 -3.33
C ALA A 37 -5.67 12.24 -4.46
N ARG A 38 -4.81 11.46 -5.12
CA ARG A 38 -5.18 10.57 -6.25
C ARG A 38 -6.34 9.62 -5.92
N PRO A 39 -6.31 8.84 -4.83
CA PRO A 39 -7.42 7.98 -4.43
C PRO A 39 -8.42 8.66 -3.49
N GLY A 40 -8.28 9.96 -3.23
CA GLY A 40 -9.19 10.74 -2.38
C GLY A 40 -9.12 10.40 -0.89
N ALA A 41 -7.96 9.99 -0.38
CA ALA A 41 -7.77 9.73 1.05
C ALA A 41 -7.72 11.05 1.85
N THR A 42 -8.29 11.05 3.06
CA THR A 42 -8.61 12.32 3.76
C THR A 42 -7.87 12.54 5.07
N LEU A 43 -7.19 11.54 5.62
CA LEU A 43 -6.70 11.51 7.01
C LEU A 43 -7.78 11.75 8.08
N HIS A 44 -9.06 11.67 7.70
CA HIS A 44 -10.19 11.74 8.60
C HIS A 44 -10.82 10.34 8.69
N PRO A 45 -10.51 9.57 9.75
CA PRO A 45 -11.02 8.22 9.85
C PRO A 45 -12.53 8.26 10.07
N SER A 46 -13.24 7.36 9.41
CA SER A 46 -14.69 7.22 9.56
C SER A 46 -15.09 5.75 9.43
N PRO A 47 -16.00 5.26 10.29
CA PRO A 47 -16.49 3.90 10.22
C PRO A 47 -17.55 3.70 9.11
N GLU A 48 -18.03 4.79 8.49
CA GLU A 48 -19.11 4.74 7.51
C GLU A 48 -18.72 3.91 6.26
N PRO A 49 -19.57 3.00 5.76
CA PRO A 49 -19.28 2.19 4.59
C PRO A 49 -18.93 3.02 3.34
N GLY A 50 -19.54 4.19 3.17
CA GLY A 50 -19.28 5.12 2.07
C GLY A 50 -18.20 6.17 2.32
N ALA A 51 -17.58 6.19 3.50
CA ALA A 51 -16.52 7.16 3.79
C ALA A 51 -15.27 6.93 2.91
N PRO A 52 -14.58 8.02 2.53
CA PRO A 52 -13.33 7.95 1.80
C PRO A 52 -12.25 7.19 2.60
N PRO A 53 -11.20 6.70 1.93
CA PRO A 53 -10.07 6.10 2.62
C PRO A 53 -9.45 7.07 3.62
N PHE A 54 -8.95 6.53 4.71
CA PHE A 54 -8.22 7.30 5.72
C PHE A 54 -6.85 7.70 5.17
N ASP A 55 -6.08 6.76 4.65
CA ASP A 55 -4.71 7.01 4.17
C ASP A 55 -4.38 6.13 2.95
N THR A 56 -3.29 6.47 2.25
CA THR A 56 -2.84 5.79 1.02
C THR A 56 -1.55 5.03 1.27
N ILE A 57 -1.51 3.77 0.84
CA ILE A 57 -0.32 2.92 0.77
C ILE A 57 0.43 3.24 -0.53
N MET A 58 1.71 3.55 -0.41
CA MET A 58 2.60 3.89 -1.51
C MET A 58 3.49 2.70 -1.89
N TYR A 59 4.03 2.74 -3.10
CA TYR A 59 4.95 1.73 -3.62
C TYR A 59 5.94 2.37 -4.60
N ASN A 60 7.10 1.73 -4.78
CA ASN A 60 8.17 2.23 -5.63
C ASN A 60 8.02 1.75 -7.10
N THR A 61 8.95 2.17 -7.96
CA THR A 61 8.95 1.80 -9.39
C THR A 61 9.14 0.30 -9.67
N LYS A 62 9.57 -0.48 -8.68
CA LYS A 62 9.67 -1.95 -8.75
C LYS A 62 8.40 -2.66 -8.29
N SER A 63 7.32 -1.93 -8.00
CA SER A 63 6.08 -2.46 -7.42
C SER A 63 6.27 -3.06 -6.01
N GLU A 64 7.26 -2.56 -5.28
CA GLU A 64 7.52 -2.90 -3.88
C GLU A 64 6.89 -1.82 -3.01
N VAL A 65 6.12 -2.24 -2.02
CA VAL A 65 5.45 -1.38 -1.05
C VAL A 65 6.49 -0.68 -0.20
N THR A 66 6.23 0.55 0.21
CA THR A 66 7.17 1.34 1.00
C THR A 66 6.59 1.74 2.34
N GLU A 67 5.60 2.61 2.32
CA GLU A 67 4.98 3.21 3.51
C GLU A 67 3.58 3.74 3.17
N THR A 68 2.89 4.34 4.14
CA THR A 68 1.71 5.16 3.88
C THR A 68 2.08 6.64 3.80
N THR A 69 1.12 7.52 3.51
CA THR A 69 1.44 8.95 3.38
C THR A 69 1.85 9.61 4.69
N ILE A 70 1.56 9.00 5.85
CA ILE A 70 1.86 9.56 7.18
C ILE A 70 2.56 8.58 8.15
N ALA A 71 2.82 7.33 7.77
CA ALA A 71 3.39 6.32 8.67
C ALA A 71 4.10 5.19 7.91
N ASN A 72 5.04 4.50 8.58
CA ASN A 72 5.47 3.18 8.12
C ASN A 72 4.33 2.17 8.21
N VAL A 73 4.44 1.10 7.43
CA VAL A 73 3.39 0.08 7.27
C VAL A 73 3.96 -1.30 7.55
N ALA A 74 3.17 -2.17 8.16
CA ALA A 74 3.49 -3.59 8.29
C ALA A 74 2.24 -4.43 8.06
N PHE A 75 2.39 -5.65 7.54
CA PHE A 75 1.30 -6.51 7.11
C PHE A 75 1.37 -7.86 7.83
N ARG A 76 0.23 -8.40 8.28
CA ARG A 76 0.16 -9.80 8.70
C ARG A 76 -0.54 -10.63 7.64
N PHE A 77 0.17 -11.62 7.11
CA PHE A 77 -0.38 -12.53 6.11
C PHE A 77 -0.85 -13.82 6.78
N HIS A 78 -2.17 -14.05 6.80
CA HIS A 78 -2.77 -15.19 7.53
C HIS A 78 -2.25 -16.58 7.11
N HIS A 79 -1.72 -16.73 5.89
CA HIS A 79 -1.12 -17.99 5.44
C HIS A 79 0.17 -18.35 6.20
N LEU A 80 0.78 -17.41 6.93
CA LEU A 80 1.96 -17.62 7.78
C LEU A 80 1.59 -18.06 9.21
N GLY A 81 0.30 -18.17 9.54
CA GLY A 81 -0.19 -18.52 10.88
C GLY A 81 -0.66 -17.29 11.68
N ALA A 82 -1.57 -17.51 12.63
CA ALA A 82 -2.19 -16.44 13.41
C ALA A 82 -1.20 -15.63 14.26
N ASP A 83 -0.16 -16.31 14.76
CA ASP A 83 0.89 -15.76 15.63
C ASP A 83 2.16 -15.36 14.86
N SER A 84 2.08 -15.25 13.52
CA SER A 84 3.22 -14.79 12.72
C SER A 84 3.55 -13.32 13.01
N PRO A 85 4.84 -12.95 13.03
CA PRO A 85 5.23 -11.55 13.16
C PRO A 85 4.71 -10.75 11.97
N PHE A 86 4.53 -9.44 12.17
CA PHE A 86 4.16 -8.56 11.07
C PHE A 86 5.36 -8.36 10.14
N VAL A 87 5.11 -8.30 8.84
CA VAL A 87 6.13 -8.04 7.81
C VAL A 87 6.06 -6.57 7.43
N THR A 88 7.14 -5.82 7.63
CA THR A 88 7.27 -4.43 7.17
C THR A 88 8.15 -4.38 5.93
N PRO A 89 7.90 -3.47 4.96
CA PRO A 89 8.78 -3.36 3.82
C PRO A 89 10.22 -3.08 4.22
N ALA A 90 11.18 -3.70 3.56
CA ALA A 90 12.61 -3.53 3.80
C ALA A 90 13.05 -2.09 3.51
N SER A 91 14.00 -1.55 4.29
CA SER A 91 14.53 -0.18 4.11
C SER A 91 15.04 0.10 2.69
N SER A 92 15.55 -0.93 1.99
CA SER A 92 15.98 -0.88 0.60
C SER A 92 14.87 -0.51 -0.41
N CYS A 93 13.59 -0.61 -0.01
CA CYS A 93 12.45 -0.24 -0.87
C CYS A 93 12.28 1.29 -1.01
N GLY A 94 12.93 2.10 -0.16
CA GLY A 94 12.91 3.56 -0.23
C GLY A 94 12.01 4.26 0.80
N LEU A 95 11.64 3.60 1.90
CA LEU A 95 10.84 4.20 2.97
C LEU A 95 11.67 5.01 3.98
N LEU A 96 11.01 5.87 4.74
CA LEU A 96 11.60 6.57 5.87
C LEU A 96 11.89 5.61 7.03
N GLU A 97 13.11 5.65 7.59
CA GLU A 97 13.50 4.85 8.76
C GLU A 97 12.80 5.35 10.04
N GLY A 98 11.55 4.95 10.25
CA GLY A 98 10.77 5.32 11.43
C GLY A 98 11.38 4.80 12.73
N VAL A 99 11.38 5.66 13.76
CA VAL A 99 11.88 5.32 15.10
C VAL A 99 11.07 4.17 15.71
N LYS A 100 9.74 4.16 15.51
CA LYS A 100 8.88 3.13 16.08
C LYS A 100 9.05 1.80 15.34
N ARG A 101 9.17 1.82 14.02
CA ARG A 101 9.56 0.68 13.20
C ARG A 101 10.87 0.06 13.69
N ALA A 102 11.91 0.86 13.95
CA ALA A 102 13.18 0.37 14.47
C ALA A 102 13.03 -0.32 15.84
N GLU A 103 12.28 0.27 16.76
CA GLU A 103 11.99 -0.33 18.08
C GLU A 103 11.27 -1.68 17.97
N LEU A 104 10.29 -1.80 17.05
CA LEU A 104 9.53 -3.04 16.87
C LEU A 104 10.35 -4.13 16.14
N LEU A 105 11.25 -3.74 15.25
CA LEU A 105 12.22 -4.66 14.63
C LEU A 105 13.19 -5.21 15.68
N GLU A 106 13.71 -4.37 16.57
CA GLU A 106 14.61 -4.79 17.65
C GLU A 106 13.93 -5.79 18.61
N LYS A 107 12.63 -5.63 18.85
CA LYS A 107 11.81 -6.53 19.67
C LYS A 107 11.44 -7.85 18.99
N GLY A 108 11.59 -7.94 17.66
CA GLY A 108 11.14 -9.09 16.88
C GLY A 108 9.62 -9.14 16.61
N ASP A 109 8.90 -8.05 16.92
CA ASP A 109 7.47 -7.91 16.61
C ASP A 109 7.24 -7.66 15.10
N LEU A 110 8.26 -7.08 14.44
CA LEU A 110 8.34 -6.91 12.99
C LEU A 110 9.48 -7.74 12.40
N ILE A 111 9.30 -8.18 11.15
CA ILE A 111 10.37 -8.64 10.28
C ILE A 111 10.42 -7.79 9.00
N GLU A 112 11.60 -7.54 8.47
CA GLU A 112 11.76 -6.87 7.18
C GLU A 112 11.67 -7.88 6.04
N ASP A 113 10.87 -7.55 5.01
CA ASP A 113 10.89 -8.27 3.74
C ASP A 113 10.46 -7.33 2.60
N VAL A 114 10.68 -7.73 1.35
CA VAL A 114 10.13 -7.06 0.19
C VAL A 114 8.68 -7.49 0.01
N ILE A 115 7.76 -6.53 0.12
CA ILE A 115 6.32 -6.76 -0.04
C ILE A 115 5.88 -6.15 -1.35
N THR A 116 5.36 -6.98 -2.25
CA THR A 116 4.89 -6.52 -3.56
C THR A 116 3.44 -6.06 -3.51
N VAL A 117 3.10 -5.14 -4.41
CA VAL A 117 1.72 -4.73 -4.67
C VAL A 117 0.80 -5.93 -4.94
N GLU A 118 1.32 -6.94 -5.66
CA GLU A 118 0.55 -8.13 -5.98
C GLU A 118 0.23 -8.97 -4.74
N GLN A 119 1.20 -9.16 -3.83
CA GLN A 119 0.95 -9.85 -2.56
C GLN A 119 -0.15 -9.16 -1.73
N ILE A 120 -0.19 -7.83 -1.68
CA ILE A 120 -1.27 -7.09 -1.00
C ILE A 120 -2.61 -7.33 -1.70
N LYS A 121 -2.66 -7.25 -3.03
CA LYS A 121 -3.90 -7.46 -3.80
C LYS A 121 -4.44 -8.87 -3.59
N GLU A 122 -3.58 -9.88 -3.64
CA GLU A 122 -3.97 -11.27 -3.39
C GLU A 122 -4.46 -11.47 -1.95
N ALA A 123 -3.74 -10.93 -0.95
CA ALA A 123 -4.20 -10.96 0.43
C ALA A 123 -5.58 -10.31 0.59
N ALA A 124 -5.79 -9.13 -0.02
CA ALA A 124 -7.07 -8.43 0.04
C ALA A 124 -8.22 -9.20 -0.66
N LYS A 125 -7.94 -9.94 -1.75
CA LYS A 125 -8.95 -10.78 -2.41
C LYS A 125 -9.42 -11.93 -1.52
N VAL A 126 -8.50 -12.52 -0.75
CA VAL A 126 -8.79 -13.71 0.07
C VAL A 126 -9.57 -13.35 1.33
N SER A 127 -9.17 -12.30 2.06
CA SER A 127 -9.75 -11.94 3.36
C SER A 127 -10.67 -10.71 3.33
N GLY A 128 -10.69 -9.95 2.23
CA GLY A 128 -11.36 -8.65 2.15
C GLY A 128 -10.78 -7.58 3.09
N ARG A 129 -9.67 -7.90 3.77
CA ARG A 129 -8.98 -7.10 4.80
C ARG A 129 -7.51 -7.46 4.82
N VAL A 130 -6.63 -6.50 5.04
CA VAL A 130 -5.23 -6.80 5.31
C VAL A 130 -4.91 -6.19 6.65
N GLU A 131 -4.44 -7.02 7.60
CA GLU A 131 -4.04 -6.52 8.91
C GLU A 131 -2.83 -5.62 8.71
N VAL A 132 -2.94 -4.37 9.12
CA VAL A 132 -1.89 -3.39 8.87
C VAL A 132 -1.59 -2.59 10.13
N ASP A 133 -0.35 -2.69 10.63
CA ASP A 133 0.11 -1.83 11.71
C ASP A 133 0.71 -0.55 11.13
N THR A 134 0.24 0.61 11.60
CA THR A 134 0.81 1.92 11.30
C THR A 134 1.27 2.61 12.58
N GLU A 135 2.33 2.12 13.23
CA GLU A 135 3.12 2.70 14.36
C GLU A 135 2.33 3.33 15.56
N ARG A 136 1.01 3.26 15.57
CA ARG A 136 0.10 3.88 16.55
C ARG A 136 -0.83 2.86 17.19
N ARG A 137 -0.92 1.65 16.61
CA ARG A 137 -1.53 0.39 17.10
C ARG A 137 -1.58 -0.61 15.93
N ALA A 138 -1.49 -1.89 16.24
CA ALA A 138 -1.90 -2.98 15.34
C ALA A 138 -3.41 -2.85 15.09
N ASP A 139 -3.78 -2.13 14.03
CA ASP A 139 -5.17 -1.93 13.64
C ASP A 139 -5.49 -2.90 12.49
N LEU A 140 -6.67 -3.53 12.54
CA LEU A 140 -7.14 -4.32 11.41
C LEU A 140 -7.61 -3.35 10.32
N LEU A 141 -6.90 -3.22 9.21
CA LEU A 141 -7.27 -2.25 8.17
C LEU A 141 -8.05 -2.93 7.03
N ARG A 142 -9.07 -2.23 6.54
CA ARG A 142 -9.83 -2.69 5.37
C ARG A 142 -9.19 -2.08 4.13
N PHE A 143 -8.66 -2.94 3.28
CA PHE A 143 -8.19 -2.55 1.97
C PHE A 143 -9.37 -2.55 0.99
N THR A 144 -9.73 -1.39 0.46
CA THR A 144 -10.73 -1.33 -0.62
C THR A 144 -10.02 -1.56 -1.95
N GLY A 145 -9.91 -2.83 -2.34
CA GLY A 145 -9.40 -3.22 -3.66
C GLY A 145 -10.44 -2.93 -4.74
N GLU A 146 -10.69 -1.66 -5.04
CA GLU A 146 -11.57 -1.27 -6.14
C GLU A 146 -10.76 -0.68 -7.29
N GLN A 147 -9.99 -1.55 -7.97
CA GLN A 147 -9.41 -1.24 -9.28
C GLN A 147 -9.65 -2.42 -10.21
N SER A 148 -10.91 -2.64 -10.56
CA SER A 148 -11.30 -3.45 -11.71
C SER A 148 -12.70 -3.08 -12.15
N ARG A 149 -12.80 -2.18 -13.16
CA ARG A 149 -13.61 -2.44 -14.38
C ARG A 149 -13.74 -1.33 -15.43
N ARG A 150 -12.96 -0.25 -15.48
CA ARG A 150 -13.06 0.71 -16.60
C ARG A 150 -11.72 1.24 -17.09
N HIS A 151 -11.01 0.46 -17.92
CA HIS A 151 -10.33 0.99 -19.13
C HIS A 151 -9.61 -0.06 -20.03
N LEU A 152 -9.74 -1.37 -19.81
CA LEU A 152 -9.10 -2.38 -20.66
C LEU A 152 -10.00 -2.98 -21.76
N LEU A 153 -10.89 -2.19 -22.36
CA LEU A 153 -11.65 -2.58 -23.55
C LEU A 153 -11.76 -1.42 -24.53
N GLN A 154 -10.63 -0.92 -25.03
CA GLN A 154 -10.61 -0.13 -26.25
C GLN A 154 -9.20 0.02 -26.82
N ARG A 155 -8.50 -1.10 -27.11
CA ARG A 155 -7.31 -1.04 -27.98
C ARG A 155 -6.80 -2.35 -28.61
N CYS A 156 -7.67 -3.33 -28.87
CA CYS A 156 -7.34 -4.48 -29.71
C CYS A 156 -8.41 -4.75 -30.78
N THR A 157 -8.57 -3.81 -31.70
CA THR A 157 -9.11 -4.12 -33.04
C THR A 157 -8.36 -3.29 -34.08
N ARG A 158 -7.16 -3.74 -34.46
CA ARG A 158 -6.68 -3.49 -35.83
C ARG A 158 -5.62 -4.51 -36.26
N SER A 159 -5.92 -5.09 -37.42
CA SER A 159 -5.02 -5.73 -38.38
C SER A 159 -4.38 -7.06 -38.00
N VAL A 160 -5.03 -8.14 -38.47
CA VAL A 160 -4.29 -9.19 -39.17
C VAL A 160 -4.81 -9.22 -40.61
N GLN A 161 -3.99 -8.75 -41.54
CA GLN A 161 -4.13 -9.01 -42.97
C GLN A 161 -3.65 -10.43 -43.27
N GLY A 162 -4.35 -11.08 -44.21
CA GLY A 162 -3.76 -12.05 -45.12
C GLY A 162 -3.92 -13.51 -44.73
N ILE A 163 -4.77 -14.24 -45.47
CA ILE A 163 -4.39 -15.46 -46.21
C ILE A 163 -5.37 -15.59 -47.37
N SER A 164 -4.82 -15.54 -48.59
CA SER A 164 -5.45 -15.99 -49.83
C SER A 164 -4.80 -17.32 -50.18
N VAL A 165 -5.57 -18.38 -50.37
CA VAL A 165 -5.17 -19.55 -51.16
C VAL A 165 -6.41 -20.32 -51.62
N HIS A 166 -6.56 -20.31 -52.94
CA HIS A 166 -7.35 -21.15 -53.86
C HIS A 166 -8.88 -21.15 -53.81
#